data_AF-A0A353M0X2-F1
#
_entry.id   AF-A0A353M0X2-F1
#
_cell.length_a   1.000
_cell.length_b   1.000
_cell.length_c   1.000
_cell.angle_alpha   90.00
_cell.angle_beta   90.00
_cell.angle_gamma   90.00
#
_symmetry.space_group_name_H-M   'P 1'
#
loop_
_entity.id
_entity.type
_entity.pdbx_description
1 polymer ?
#
loop_
_entity_poly.entity_id
_entity_poly.type
_entity_poly.pdbx_seq_one_letter_code
_entity_poly.pdbx_strand_id
1 'polypeptide(L)'
;EWVGEIVEGRTADGKGAVTATPVDKTLFDQIKTIEVTFTLMKGAELGFPPEGMTASLSMFDETWVNQFILGDDDYNIEGVVAETAAVTGYDRYTVGLDFTNATSEFTGIGQLSVVIEDGETYMPYNFIRLESVRINDEDVALTGYPFTEGVGQDTRTSIYDDLSSAAEGDRTNERALSRVTSELIDAGQYADTAIRSIEITFVVVRGKEPAPYELPESFNAFMMFSDTDSQAWQVYNPGFSGDAAITQDGTYSVYLKAEDLNAAEDQSVFATGKAVAAQVFLVDIQELGKAMVELGTLREDASGALRETDLQVSVKVFVDGKEVPVTQNKLIVGDIEGNGRLRIELFNTWGPTAD
;
A
#
# COMPACT_ATOMS: atom_id res chain seq x y z
N GLU A 1 35.09 28.16 -1.19
CA GLU A 1 33.88 27.33 -1.41
C GLU A 1 33.81 26.28 -0.32
N TRP A 2 32.60 25.96 0.14
CA TRP A 2 32.37 24.97 1.21
C TRP A 2 32.16 23.55 0.67
N VAL A 3 32.12 23.39 -0.65
CA VAL A 3 31.97 22.11 -1.33
C VAL A 3 33.33 21.76 -1.94
N GLY A 4 33.81 20.55 -1.69
CA GLY A 4 35.02 20.01 -2.29
C GLY A 4 34.86 19.73 -3.78
N GLU A 5 35.84 19.05 -4.38
CA GLU A 5 35.73 18.56 -5.76
C GLU A 5 34.49 17.68 -5.91
N ILE A 6 33.68 17.95 -6.93
CA ILE A 6 32.50 17.13 -7.23
C ILE A 6 32.98 15.83 -7.89
N VAL A 7 32.80 14.72 -7.18
CA VAL A 7 33.14 13.38 -7.68
C VAL A 7 31.98 12.71 -8.41
N GLU A 8 30.73 13.10 -8.11
CA GLU A 8 29.51 12.52 -8.70
C GLU A 8 28.38 13.56 -8.79
N GLY A 9 27.51 13.44 -9.79
CA GLY A 9 26.30 14.27 -9.93
C GLY A 9 25.56 14.03 -11.27
N ARG A 10 24.33 14.52 -11.37
CA ARG A 10 23.46 14.33 -12.55
C ARG A 10 22.95 15.69 -13.05
N THR A 11 22.84 15.86 -14.37
CA THR A 11 22.12 16.98 -14.99
C THR A 11 20.78 16.49 -15.55
N ALA A 12 19.83 17.40 -15.72
CA ALA A 12 18.48 17.11 -16.19
C ALA A 12 18.41 16.31 -17.50
N ASP A 13 19.37 16.54 -18.39
CA ASP A 13 19.48 15.92 -19.72
C ASP A 13 20.61 14.89 -19.82
N GLY A 14 21.27 14.59 -18.69
CA GLY A 14 22.47 13.76 -18.63
C GLY A 14 23.66 14.32 -19.42
N LYS A 15 23.60 15.59 -19.85
CA LYS A 15 24.60 16.26 -20.69
C LYS A 15 25.02 17.58 -20.06
N GLY A 16 26.12 17.58 -19.32
CA GLY A 16 26.70 18.81 -18.79
C GLY A 16 27.70 18.54 -17.67
N ALA A 17 28.57 19.52 -17.41
CA ALA A 17 29.44 19.48 -16.24
C ALA A 17 28.63 19.81 -14.98
N VAL A 18 28.79 19.02 -13.93
CA VAL A 18 28.22 19.32 -12.62
C VAL A 18 29.16 20.31 -11.92
N THR A 19 28.63 21.38 -11.35
CA THR A 19 29.41 22.41 -10.65
C THR A 19 28.79 22.77 -9.31
N ALA A 20 29.62 23.00 -8.30
CA ALA A 20 29.22 23.53 -7.00
C ALA A 20 28.89 25.03 -7.06
N THR A 21 29.20 25.69 -8.18
CA THR A 21 28.96 27.11 -8.43
C THR A 21 28.09 27.32 -9.67
N PRO A 22 26.81 26.91 -9.63
CA PRO A 22 25.90 27.09 -10.77
C PRO A 22 25.53 28.56 -11.02
N VAL A 23 25.89 29.47 -10.12
CA VAL A 23 25.63 30.91 -10.22
C VAL A 23 26.96 31.67 -10.17
N ASP A 24 27.21 32.51 -11.18
CA ASP A 24 28.37 33.40 -11.19
C ASP A 24 28.15 34.59 -10.25
N LYS A 25 28.86 34.57 -9.12
CA LYS A 25 28.82 35.62 -8.10
C LYS A 25 29.31 36.98 -8.58
N THR A 26 30.09 37.04 -9.67
CA THR A 26 30.65 38.30 -10.19
C THR A 26 29.61 39.15 -10.93
N LEU A 27 28.42 38.60 -11.20
CA LEU A 27 27.34 39.29 -11.89
C LEU A 27 26.62 40.36 -11.04
N PHE A 28 26.93 40.48 -9.75
CA PHE A 28 26.16 41.33 -8.83
C PHE A 28 27.05 42.17 -7.91
N ASP A 29 26.97 43.49 -8.05
CA ASP A 29 27.67 44.44 -7.14
C ASP A 29 26.94 44.63 -5.81
N GLN A 30 25.60 44.48 -5.81
CA GLN A 30 24.76 44.53 -4.62
C GLN A 30 23.50 43.68 -4.82
N ILE A 31 23.32 42.65 -4.00
CA ILE A 31 22.14 41.79 -3.99
C ILE A 31 21.07 42.42 -3.10
N LYS A 32 19.86 42.62 -3.65
CA LYS A 32 18.71 43.16 -2.90
C LYS A 32 17.63 42.11 -2.62
N THR A 33 17.44 41.18 -3.54
CA THR A 33 16.49 40.06 -3.45
C THR A 33 17.08 38.84 -4.15
N ILE A 34 16.69 37.64 -3.70
CA ILE A 34 16.99 36.37 -4.36
C ILE A 34 15.66 35.63 -4.50
N GLU A 35 15.37 35.17 -5.71
CA GLU A 35 14.18 34.38 -6.03
C GLU A 35 14.65 33.17 -6.84
N VAL A 36 14.13 31.99 -6.52
CA VAL A 36 14.46 30.73 -7.20
C VAL A 36 13.16 30.10 -7.67
N THR A 37 13.08 29.88 -8.98
CA THR A 37 12.03 29.05 -9.59
C THR A 37 12.68 27.73 -10.01
N PHE A 38 12.04 26.62 -9.70
CA PHE A 38 12.47 25.29 -10.12
C PHE A 38 11.29 24.49 -10.68
N THR A 39 11.61 23.52 -11.53
CA THR A 39 10.65 22.55 -12.06
C THR A 39 11.13 21.17 -11.67
N LEU A 40 10.28 20.39 -11.02
CA LEU A 40 10.53 18.97 -10.84
C LEU A 40 10.29 18.26 -12.19
N MET A 41 11.26 17.46 -12.60
CA MET A 41 11.18 16.66 -13.81
C MET A 41 11.21 15.19 -13.41
N LYS A 42 10.49 14.33 -14.16
CA LYS A 42 10.58 12.88 -13.97
C LYS A 42 12.03 12.44 -14.12
N GLY A 43 12.54 11.64 -13.19
CA GLY A 43 13.85 11.01 -13.32
C GLY A 43 13.91 10.08 -14.52
N ALA A 44 15.10 9.75 -15.00
CA ALA A 44 15.26 8.70 -16.00
C ALA A 44 14.85 7.35 -15.39
N GLU A 45 14.07 6.55 -16.13
CA GLU A 45 13.86 5.14 -15.77
C GLU A 45 15.24 4.46 -15.72
N LEU A 46 15.56 3.80 -14.60
CA LEU A 46 16.82 3.08 -14.41
C LEU A 46 17.03 2.00 -15.50
N GLY A 47 15.93 1.45 -16.02
CA GLY A 47 15.97 0.27 -16.90
C GLY A 47 16.42 -0.97 -16.12
N PHE A 48 16.52 -2.11 -16.79
CA PHE A 48 17.13 -3.30 -16.18
C PHE A 48 18.66 -3.14 -16.17
N PRO A 49 19.36 -3.60 -15.12
CA PRO A 49 20.82 -3.61 -15.12
C PRO A 49 21.34 -4.52 -16.25
N PRO A 50 22.44 -4.16 -16.95
CA PRO A 50 22.98 -4.95 -18.07
C PRO A 50 23.34 -6.40 -17.69
N GLU A 51 23.82 -6.60 -16.47
CA GLU A 51 24.13 -7.91 -15.88
C GLU A 51 22.88 -8.72 -15.50
N GLY A 52 21.73 -8.07 -15.39
CA GLY A 52 20.48 -8.63 -14.92
C GLY A 52 20.39 -8.74 -13.39
N MET A 53 19.16 -8.77 -12.88
CA MET A 53 18.88 -9.10 -11.48
C MET A 53 18.85 -10.62 -11.30
N THR A 54 19.38 -11.14 -10.21
CA THR A 54 19.33 -12.59 -9.95
C THR A 54 17.92 -13.00 -9.58
N ALA A 55 17.33 -13.91 -10.34
CA ALA A 55 16.15 -14.66 -9.94
C ALA A 55 16.54 -16.02 -9.39
N SER A 56 15.89 -16.44 -8.31
CA SER A 56 16.13 -17.72 -7.65
C SER A 56 14.84 -18.23 -6.98
N LEU A 57 14.91 -19.44 -6.43
CA LEU A 57 13.88 -19.96 -5.53
C LEU A 57 14.29 -19.78 -4.08
N SER A 58 13.30 -19.49 -3.23
CA SER A 58 13.41 -19.62 -1.77
C SER A 58 12.43 -20.72 -1.32
N MET A 59 12.92 -21.65 -0.49
CA MET A 59 12.14 -22.80 -0.05
C MET A 59 12.38 -23.12 1.43
N PHE A 60 11.30 -23.47 2.12
CA PHE A 60 11.31 -24.03 3.46
C PHE A 60 10.58 -25.37 3.38
N ASP A 61 11.16 -26.41 3.95
CA ASP A 61 10.46 -27.70 4.06
C ASP A 61 9.31 -27.63 5.07
N GLU A 62 8.43 -28.62 5.07
CA GLU A 62 7.22 -28.61 5.94
C GLU A 62 7.58 -28.63 7.43
N THR A 63 8.77 -29.13 7.77
CA THR A 63 9.27 -29.19 9.14
C THR A 63 9.87 -27.89 9.64
N TRP A 64 10.10 -26.92 8.73
CA TRP A 64 10.85 -25.69 8.96
C TRP A 64 12.30 -25.90 9.42
N VAL A 65 12.81 -27.13 9.38
CA VAL A 65 14.19 -27.45 9.76
C VAL A 65 15.12 -27.18 8.60
N ASN A 66 14.71 -27.54 7.38
CA ASN A 66 15.54 -27.41 6.19
C ASN A 66 15.04 -26.25 5.33
N GLN A 67 15.94 -25.34 4.99
CA GLN A 67 15.61 -24.10 4.31
C GLN A 67 16.63 -23.82 3.21
N PHE A 68 16.23 -22.99 2.24
CA PHE A 68 17.14 -22.46 1.24
C PHE A 68 16.74 -21.02 0.93
N ILE A 69 17.70 -20.12 1.09
CA ILE A 69 17.61 -18.72 0.70
C ILE A 69 18.95 -18.35 0.05
N LEU A 70 18.91 -17.95 -1.21
CA LEU A 70 20.13 -17.61 -1.93
C LEU A 70 20.89 -16.49 -1.21
N GLY A 71 22.19 -16.68 -0.99
CA GLY A 71 23.05 -15.71 -0.31
C GLY A 71 23.00 -15.72 1.21
N ASP A 72 22.14 -16.54 1.84
CA ASP A 72 22.10 -16.70 3.29
C ASP A 72 22.63 -18.09 3.72
N ASP A 73 23.91 -18.12 4.09
CA ASP A 73 24.61 -19.34 4.48
C ASP A 73 24.05 -19.97 5.77
N ASP A 74 23.30 -19.23 6.60
CA ASP A 74 22.71 -19.76 7.84
C ASP A 74 21.51 -20.68 7.56
N TYR A 75 20.82 -20.46 6.42
CA TYR A 75 19.66 -21.27 6.03
C TYR A 75 20.01 -22.39 5.06
N ASN A 76 21.06 -22.24 4.26
CA ASN A 76 21.36 -23.16 3.16
C ASN A 76 21.96 -24.49 3.62
N ILE A 77 21.36 -25.58 3.16
CA ILE A 77 21.88 -26.93 3.39
C ILE A 77 23.02 -27.25 2.43
N GLU A 78 24.12 -27.79 2.97
CA GLU A 78 25.26 -28.22 2.17
C GLU A 78 24.81 -29.23 1.10
N GLY A 79 25.22 -28.99 -0.15
CA GLY A 79 24.95 -29.86 -1.29
C GLY A 79 23.70 -29.51 -2.11
N VAL A 80 22.88 -28.55 -1.65
CA VAL A 80 21.81 -27.96 -2.46
C VAL A 80 22.41 -27.12 -3.58
N VAL A 81 21.91 -27.28 -4.81
CA VAL A 81 22.35 -26.51 -5.98
C VAL A 81 21.18 -25.67 -6.48
N ALA A 82 21.38 -24.35 -6.54
CA ALA A 82 20.41 -23.43 -7.13
C ALA A 82 20.72 -23.18 -8.61
N GLU A 83 19.70 -23.28 -9.45
CA GLU A 83 19.71 -22.76 -10.80
C GLU A 83 19.04 -21.38 -10.77
N THR A 84 19.83 -20.35 -11.14
CA THR A 84 19.40 -18.95 -11.14
C THR A 84 19.25 -18.42 -12.57
N ALA A 85 18.50 -17.33 -12.71
CA ALA A 85 18.37 -16.63 -13.99
C ALA A 85 18.75 -15.15 -13.84
N ALA A 86 19.39 -14.58 -14.86
CA ALA A 86 19.66 -13.15 -14.93
C ALA A 86 18.49 -12.43 -15.63
N VAL A 87 17.67 -11.75 -14.85
CA VAL A 87 16.50 -10.99 -15.31
C VAL A 87 16.95 -9.67 -15.92
N THR A 88 16.89 -9.58 -17.25
CA THR A 88 17.37 -8.43 -18.04
C THR A 88 16.23 -7.68 -18.76
N GLY A 89 15.00 -8.14 -18.59
CA GLY A 89 13.83 -7.59 -19.26
C GLY A 89 12.53 -8.36 -18.97
N TYR A 90 11.49 -8.00 -19.72
CA TYR A 90 10.13 -8.54 -19.62
C TYR A 90 9.96 -9.87 -20.37
N ASP A 91 10.83 -10.83 -20.06
CA ASP A 91 10.96 -12.09 -20.76
C ASP A 91 10.57 -13.28 -19.88
N ARG A 92 10.75 -14.48 -20.44
CA ARG A 92 10.53 -15.77 -19.79
C ARG A 92 11.83 -16.30 -19.20
N TYR A 93 11.77 -16.76 -17.95
CA TYR A 93 12.92 -17.26 -17.20
C TYR A 93 12.58 -18.57 -16.49
N THR A 94 13.59 -19.40 -16.25
CA THR A 94 13.48 -20.64 -15.47
C THR A 94 14.51 -20.61 -14.35
N VAL A 95 14.09 -21.04 -13.16
CA VAL A 95 14.92 -21.17 -11.96
C VAL A 95 14.61 -22.51 -11.28
N GLY A 96 15.51 -22.99 -10.43
CA GLY A 96 15.33 -24.29 -9.79
C GLY A 96 16.18 -24.53 -8.57
N LEU A 97 15.86 -25.60 -7.84
CA LEU A 97 16.64 -26.18 -6.75
C LEU A 97 16.81 -27.68 -6.99
N ASP A 98 18.06 -28.15 -6.93
CA ASP A 98 18.41 -29.57 -6.94
C ASP A 98 18.93 -29.97 -5.55
N PHE A 99 18.19 -30.88 -4.91
CA PHE A 99 18.47 -31.42 -3.58
C PHE A 99 19.10 -32.82 -3.63
N THR A 100 19.44 -33.34 -4.81
CA THR A 100 19.92 -34.72 -4.98
C THR A 100 21.19 -35.01 -4.17
N ASN A 101 22.02 -34.00 -3.96
CA ASN A 101 23.26 -34.10 -3.18
C ASN A 101 23.20 -33.38 -1.83
N ALA A 102 22.01 -32.94 -1.39
CA ALA A 102 21.83 -32.28 -0.11
C ALA A 102 22.19 -33.23 1.04
N THR A 103 22.91 -32.71 2.03
CA THR A 103 23.32 -33.48 3.23
C THR A 103 22.14 -33.84 4.14
N SER A 104 21.04 -33.10 4.03
CA SER A 104 19.77 -33.37 4.71
C SER A 104 18.63 -33.45 3.69
N GLU A 105 17.59 -34.21 4.02
CA GLU A 105 16.44 -34.42 3.14
C GLU A 105 15.38 -33.34 3.37
N PHE A 106 15.06 -32.57 2.33
CA PHE A 106 13.91 -31.66 2.34
C PHE A 106 12.62 -32.47 2.24
N THR A 107 11.78 -32.41 3.28
CA THR A 107 10.52 -33.18 3.34
C THR A 107 9.32 -32.24 3.31
N GLY A 108 8.43 -32.45 2.36
CA GLY A 108 7.25 -31.59 2.15
C GLY A 108 7.60 -30.16 1.75
N ILE A 109 6.60 -29.30 1.77
CA ILE A 109 6.70 -27.89 1.36
C ILE A 109 6.04 -27.05 2.46
N GLY A 110 6.84 -26.29 3.20
CA GLY A 110 6.38 -25.31 4.19
C GLY A 110 6.23 -23.93 3.57
N GLN A 111 7.21 -23.52 2.75
CA GLN A 111 7.12 -22.33 1.90
C GLN A 111 7.87 -22.54 0.58
N LEU A 112 7.37 -21.93 -0.49
CA LEU A 112 8.03 -21.93 -1.80
C LEU A 112 7.72 -20.63 -2.54
N SER A 113 8.75 -19.93 -2.99
CA SER A 113 8.60 -18.67 -3.73
C SER A 113 9.66 -18.48 -4.82
N VAL A 114 9.31 -17.70 -5.85
CA VAL A 114 10.28 -17.08 -6.76
C VAL A 114 10.65 -15.73 -6.19
N VAL A 115 11.95 -15.44 -6.11
CA VAL A 115 12.50 -14.17 -5.65
C VAL A 115 13.36 -13.58 -6.77
N ILE A 116 13.25 -12.27 -6.99
CA ILE A 116 14.13 -11.50 -7.87
C ILE A 116 14.82 -10.45 -7.00
N GLU A 117 16.12 -10.62 -6.79
CA GLU A 117 16.96 -9.77 -5.95
C GLU A 117 16.99 -8.33 -6.49
N ASP A 118 16.85 -7.36 -5.59
CA ASP A 118 16.80 -5.92 -5.89
C ASP A 118 15.69 -5.52 -6.88
N GLY A 119 14.67 -6.37 -7.02
CA GLY A 119 13.55 -6.18 -7.92
C GLY A 119 12.76 -4.89 -7.67
N GLU A 120 12.58 -4.47 -6.42
CA GLU A 120 11.84 -3.24 -6.12
C GLU A 120 12.59 -1.98 -6.56
N THR A 121 13.91 -2.04 -6.72
CA THR A 121 14.70 -0.91 -7.24
C THR A 121 14.46 -0.70 -8.73
N TYR A 122 14.39 -1.78 -9.52
CA TYR A 122 14.36 -1.70 -10.99
C TYR A 122 12.98 -1.96 -11.60
N MET A 123 12.10 -2.64 -10.88
CA MET A 123 10.80 -3.10 -11.36
C MET A 123 9.67 -2.98 -10.32
N PRO A 124 9.53 -1.84 -9.59
CA PRO A 124 8.61 -1.68 -8.45
C PRO A 124 7.12 -1.87 -8.77
N TYR A 125 6.72 -1.84 -10.03
CA TYR A 125 5.32 -1.99 -10.44
C TYR A 125 5.05 -3.25 -11.24
N ASN A 126 6.07 -4.06 -11.48
CA ASN A 126 5.97 -5.23 -12.32
C ASN A 126 5.58 -6.46 -11.49
N PHE A 127 5.10 -7.50 -12.15
CA PHE A 127 4.68 -8.72 -11.47
C PHE A 127 5.22 -9.96 -12.17
N ILE A 128 5.37 -11.03 -11.40
CA ILE A 128 5.83 -12.33 -11.84
C ILE A 128 4.60 -13.16 -12.19
N ARG A 129 4.53 -13.63 -13.44
CA ARG A 129 3.50 -14.59 -13.86
C ARG A 129 4.12 -15.98 -13.96
N LEU A 130 3.67 -16.89 -13.11
CA LEU A 130 4.06 -18.30 -13.18
C LEU A 130 3.47 -18.96 -14.43
N GLU A 131 4.27 -19.75 -15.14
CA GLU A 131 3.84 -20.53 -16.32
C GLU A 131 3.88 -22.04 -16.06
N SER A 132 4.88 -22.52 -15.34
CA SER A 132 4.97 -23.92 -14.91
C SER A 132 5.70 -24.04 -13.58
N VAL A 133 5.23 -24.97 -12.76
CA VAL A 133 5.90 -25.42 -11.55
C VAL A 133 6.07 -26.93 -11.70
N ARG A 134 7.29 -27.41 -11.51
CA ARG A 134 7.63 -28.84 -11.53
C ARG A 134 8.31 -29.21 -10.23
N ILE A 135 7.88 -30.34 -9.65
CA ILE A 135 8.42 -30.89 -8.41
C ILE A 135 8.74 -32.35 -8.67
N ASN A 136 9.96 -32.78 -8.36
CA ASN A 136 10.45 -34.13 -8.66
C ASN A 136 10.22 -34.53 -10.12
N ASP A 137 10.52 -33.60 -11.04
CA ASP A 137 10.31 -33.72 -12.49
C ASP A 137 8.86 -33.82 -12.98
N GLU A 138 7.86 -33.73 -12.10
CA GLU A 138 6.44 -33.78 -12.46
C GLU A 138 5.79 -32.39 -12.48
N ASP A 139 4.95 -32.13 -13.48
CA ASP A 139 4.18 -30.89 -13.59
C ASP A 139 3.14 -30.78 -12.47
N VAL A 140 3.12 -29.63 -11.80
CA VAL A 140 2.17 -29.32 -10.72
C VAL A 140 1.12 -28.34 -11.22
N ALA A 141 -0.15 -28.71 -11.06
CA ALA A 141 -1.27 -27.85 -11.43
C ALA A 141 -1.49 -26.75 -10.38
N LEU A 142 -1.56 -25.49 -10.82
CA LEU A 142 -1.88 -24.37 -9.94
C LEU A 142 -3.40 -24.26 -9.71
N THR A 143 -3.80 -24.06 -8.46
CA THR A 143 -5.20 -24.04 -8.00
C THR A 143 -5.77 -22.64 -7.80
N GLY A 144 -4.94 -21.60 -7.95
CA GLY A 144 -5.31 -20.20 -7.73
C GLY A 144 -4.59 -19.22 -8.65
N TYR A 145 -4.66 -17.93 -8.30
CA TYR A 145 -3.96 -16.85 -8.99
C TYR A 145 -2.91 -16.23 -8.05
N PRO A 146 -1.65 -16.10 -8.49
CA PRO A 146 -0.58 -15.51 -7.67
C PRO A 146 -0.78 -14.00 -7.51
N PHE A 147 -0.07 -13.46 -6.52
CA PHE A 147 0.26 -12.04 -6.41
C PHE A 147 1.76 -11.85 -6.26
N THR A 148 2.23 -10.66 -6.61
CA THR A 148 3.64 -10.25 -6.49
C THR A 148 3.76 -9.13 -5.48
N GLU A 149 4.62 -9.34 -4.49
CA GLU A 149 4.85 -8.44 -3.36
C GLU A 149 6.31 -7.96 -3.37
N GLY A 150 6.57 -6.85 -2.69
CA GLY A 150 7.93 -6.39 -2.39
C GLY A 150 8.33 -6.82 -0.99
N VAL A 151 9.52 -7.42 -0.84
CA VAL A 151 10.08 -7.85 0.44
C VAL A 151 11.42 -7.16 0.64
N GLY A 152 11.42 -6.05 1.36
CA GLY A 152 12.58 -5.17 1.41
C GLY A 152 12.87 -4.60 0.02
N GLN A 153 14.05 -4.90 -0.53
CA GLN A 153 14.45 -4.48 -1.88
C GLN A 153 14.10 -5.51 -2.96
N ASP A 154 13.67 -6.72 -2.57
CA ASP A 154 13.46 -7.84 -3.50
C ASP A 154 12.00 -7.94 -3.92
N THR A 155 11.77 -8.45 -5.14
CA THR A 155 10.43 -8.78 -5.62
C THR A 155 10.15 -10.26 -5.43
N ARG A 156 9.01 -10.62 -4.84
CA ARG A 156 8.65 -12.02 -4.56
C ARG A 156 7.29 -12.41 -5.13
N THR A 157 7.14 -13.68 -5.50
CA THR A 157 5.84 -14.31 -5.73
C THR A 157 5.83 -15.70 -5.11
N SER A 158 4.95 -15.90 -4.13
CA SER A 158 4.79 -17.16 -3.42
C SER A 158 3.96 -18.16 -4.22
N ILE A 159 4.42 -19.40 -4.26
CA ILE A 159 3.72 -20.57 -4.80
C ILE A 159 2.98 -21.29 -3.67
N TYR A 160 3.60 -21.36 -2.50
CA TYR A 160 2.96 -21.83 -1.27
C TYR A 160 3.49 -21.03 -0.08
N ASP A 161 2.58 -20.44 0.69
CA ASP A 161 2.82 -19.85 2.02
C ASP A 161 1.46 -19.66 2.70
N ASP A 162 1.16 -20.44 3.73
CA ASP A 162 -0.10 -20.42 4.47
C ASP A 162 -0.17 -19.32 5.54
N LEU A 163 0.93 -18.56 5.71
CA LEU A 163 1.01 -17.42 6.63
C LEU A 163 0.88 -16.07 5.92
N SER A 164 0.90 -16.06 4.59
CA SER A 164 0.85 -14.85 3.77
C SER A 164 -0.52 -14.67 3.12
N SER A 165 -0.90 -13.40 2.92
CA SER A 165 -2.10 -13.03 2.18
C SER A 165 -1.87 -11.69 1.50
N ALA A 166 -2.46 -11.50 0.32
CA ALA A 166 -2.32 -10.26 -0.43
C ALA A 166 -2.80 -9.04 0.39
N ALA A 167 -1.99 -7.98 0.40
CA ALA A 167 -2.21 -6.73 1.11
C ALA A 167 -2.18 -5.52 0.16
N GLU A 168 -2.58 -4.35 0.66
CA GLU A 168 -2.47 -3.11 -0.10
C GLU A 168 -1.01 -2.84 -0.50
N GLY A 169 -0.79 -2.51 -1.77
CA GLY A 169 0.55 -2.38 -2.36
C GLY A 169 0.98 -3.58 -3.20
N ASP A 170 0.36 -4.76 -3.00
CA ASP A 170 0.66 -5.94 -3.81
C ASP A 170 0.14 -5.83 -5.24
N ARG A 171 0.81 -6.55 -6.13
CA ARG A 171 0.62 -6.46 -7.58
C ARG A 171 0.00 -7.74 -8.10
N THR A 172 -1.05 -7.61 -8.90
CA THR A 172 -1.68 -8.77 -9.56
C THR A 172 -2.01 -8.45 -11.01
N ASN A 173 -2.11 -9.49 -11.82
CA ASN A 173 -2.50 -9.36 -13.21
C ASN A 173 -4.04 -9.36 -13.37
N GLU A 174 -4.65 -8.18 -13.40
CA GLU A 174 -6.07 -7.95 -13.71
C GLU A 174 -7.08 -8.64 -12.76
N ARG A 175 -6.65 -9.04 -11.56
CA ARG A 175 -7.51 -9.58 -10.50
C ARG A 175 -7.60 -8.60 -9.34
N ALA A 176 -8.69 -8.66 -8.59
CA ALA A 176 -8.73 -7.98 -7.29
C ALA A 176 -7.86 -8.76 -6.30
N LEU A 177 -7.23 -8.08 -5.34
CA LEU A 177 -6.44 -8.71 -4.27
C LEU A 177 -7.26 -9.72 -3.45
N SER A 178 -8.58 -9.54 -3.38
CA SER A 178 -9.51 -10.50 -2.78
C SER A 178 -9.69 -11.82 -3.57
N ARG A 179 -9.04 -11.98 -4.72
CA ARG A 179 -9.18 -13.13 -5.63
C ARG A 179 -7.85 -13.80 -5.98
N VAL A 180 -6.80 -13.52 -5.24
CA VAL A 180 -5.46 -14.12 -5.36
C VAL A 180 -5.11 -14.87 -4.08
N THR A 181 -4.10 -15.72 -4.14
CA THR A 181 -3.63 -16.51 -3.00
C THR A 181 -2.14 -16.81 -3.13
N SER A 182 -1.47 -17.01 -2.01
CA SER A 182 -0.11 -17.56 -1.91
C SER A 182 -0.11 -19.08 -1.89
N GLU A 183 -1.26 -19.73 -1.71
CA GLU A 183 -1.43 -21.19 -1.69
C GLU A 183 -1.86 -21.69 -3.09
N LEU A 184 -0.93 -21.71 -4.05
CA LEU A 184 -1.22 -22.08 -5.43
C LEU A 184 -1.16 -23.59 -5.68
N ILE A 185 -0.58 -24.36 -4.77
CA ILE A 185 -0.48 -25.82 -4.87
C ILE A 185 -1.04 -26.48 -3.61
N ASP A 186 -1.45 -27.74 -3.73
CA ASP A 186 -1.82 -28.57 -2.58
C ASP A 186 -0.56 -29.14 -1.93
N ALA A 187 0.06 -28.37 -1.02
CA ALA A 187 1.29 -28.77 -0.34
C ALA A 187 1.13 -30.09 0.45
N GLY A 188 -0.10 -30.40 0.90
CA GLY A 188 -0.40 -31.64 1.62
C GLY A 188 -0.20 -32.91 0.78
N GLN A 189 -0.18 -32.82 -0.55
CA GLN A 189 0.19 -33.95 -1.43
C GLN A 189 1.66 -34.34 -1.32
N TYR A 190 2.49 -33.42 -0.84
CA TYR A 190 3.92 -33.61 -0.63
C TYR A 190 4.25 -33.88 0.84
N ALA A 191 3.26 -34.00 1.72
CA ALA A 191 3.48 -34.40 3.10
C ALA A 191 4.25 -35.72 3.14
N ASP A 192 5.29 -35.78 3.99
CA ASP A 192 6.21 -36.91 4.10
C ASP A 192 6.95 -37.30 2.79
N THR A 193 6.91 -36.44 1.76
CA THR A 193 7.58 -36.68 0.48
C THR A 193 8.94 -35.98 0.44
N ALA A 194 9.98 -36.74 0.12
CA ALA A 194 11.30 -36.18 -0.12
C ALA A 194 11.32 -35.37 -1.43
N ILE A 195 11.61 -34.08 -1.31
CA ILE A 195 11.76 -33.18 -2.45
C ILE A 195 13.20 -33.30 -2.96
N ARG A 196 13.34 -33.66 -4.23
CA ARG A 196 14.62 -33.88 -4.92
C ARG A 196 14.93 -32.78 -5.92
N SER A 197 13.91 -32.26 -6.60
CA SER A 197 14.06 -31.14 -7.52
C SER A 197 12.82 -30.26 -7.54
N ILE A 198 13.04 -28.96 -7.74
CA ILE A 198 12.00 -28.00 -8.08
C ILE A 198 12.48 -27.19 -9.28
N GLU A 199 11.63 -27.00 -10.29
CA GLU A 199 11.87 -26.14 -11.44
C GLU A 199 10.64 -25.25 -11.66
N ILE A 200 10.84 -23.94 -11.77
CA ILE A 200 9.77 -22.97 -12.01
C ILE A 200 10.10 -22.13 -13.22
N THR A 201 9.17 -22.07 -14.16
CA THR A 201 9.22 -21.13 -15.27
C THR A 201 8.21 -20.01 -15.05
N PHE A 202 8.67 -18.78 -15.22
CA PHE A 202 7.86 -17.58 -15.04
C PHE A 202 8.16 -16.54 -16.12
N VAL A 203 7.30 -15.53 -16.20
CA VAL A 203 7.48 -14.35 -17.05
C VAL A 203 7.43 -13.11 -16.19
N VAL A 204 8.37 -12.19 -16.40
CA VAL A 204 8.30 -10.85 -15.82
C VAL A 204 7.38 -10.01 -16.69
N VAL A 205 6.27 -9.57 -16.13
CA VAL A 205 5.26 -8.80 -16.84
C VAL A 205 5.33 -7.35 -16.40
N ARG A 206 5.36 -6.45 -17.40
CA ARG A 206 5.32 -5.01 -17.14
C ARG A 206 3.97 -4.64 -16.53
N GLY A 207 3.98 -4.16 -15.30
CA GLY A 207 2.81 -3.52 -14.71
C GLY A 207 2.71 -2.07 -15.13
N LYS A 208 1.59 -1.45 -14.79
CA LYS A 208 1.42 -0.02 -14.99
C LYS A 208 1.87 0.68 -13.71
N GLU A 209 2.81 1.62 -13.87
CA GLU A 209 3.04 2.63 -12.85
C GLU A 209 1.68 3.23 -12.49
N PRO A 210 1.31 3.29 -11.19
CA PRO A 210 0.06 3.94 -10.79
C PRO A 210 0.09 5.36 -11.33
N ALA A 211 -1.02 5.80 -11.92
CA ALA A 211 -1.15 7.20 -12.28
C ALA A 211 -0.89 8.05 -11.02
N PRO A 212 -0.16 9.18 -11.13
CA PRO A 212 -0.05 10.10 -10.01
C PRO A 212 -1.44 10.36 -9.44
N TYR A 213 -1.56 10.39 -8.11
CA TYR A 213 -2.84 10.69 -7.48
C TYR A 213 -3.37 12.02 -8.02
N GLU A 214 -4.51 11.98 -8.72
CA GLU A 214 -5.19 13.17 -9.19
C GLU A 214 -6.09 13.69 -8.07
N LEU A 215 -5.72 14.85 -7.52
CA LEU A 215 -6.51 15.50 -6.48
C LEU A 215 -7.92 15.81 -7.02
N PRO A 216 -8.99 15.32 -6.38
CA PRO A 216 -10.35 15.68 -6.76
C PRO A 216 -10.56 17.20 -6.69
N GLU A 217 -11.39 17.75 -7.60
CA GLU A 217 -11.76 19.18 -7.56
C GLU A 217 -12.55 19.54 -6.29
N SER A 218 -13.19 18.55 -5.67
CA SER A 218 -13.90 18.67 -4.40
C SER A 218 -13.97 17.33 -3.68
N PHE A 219 -14.04 17.36 -2.36
CA PHE A 219 -14.31 16.22 -1.50
C PHE A 219 -15.72 16.29 -0.93
N ASN A 220 -16.44 15.18 -0.86
CA ASN A 220 -17.78 15.17 -0.27
C ASN A 220 -17.70 14.95 1.25
N ALA A 221 -18.14 15.94 2.03
CA ALA A 221 -18.32 15.83 3.47
C ALA A 221 -19.76 15.47 3.81
N PHE A 222 -19.96 14.50 4.70
CA PHE A 222 -21.27 14.05 5.13
C PHE A 222 -21.27 13.70 6.62
N MET A 223 -22.45 13.75 7.23
CA MET A 223 -22.62 13.43 8.66
C MET A 223 -23.05 11.98 8.82
N MET A 224 -22.36 11.25 9.71
CA MET A 224 -22.83 9.95 10.21
C MET A 224 -23.39 10.15 11.61
N PHE A 225 -24.56 9.56 11.85
CA PHE A 225 -25.21 9.59 13.15
C PHE A 225 -25.91 8.27 13.42
N SER A 226 -25.63 7.70 14.59
CA SER A 226 -26.31 6.51 15.09
C SER A 226 -26.73 6.77 16.52
N ASP A 227 -28.00 6.55 16.79
CA ASP A 227 -28.56 6.66 18.14
C ASP A 227 -28.37 5.35 18.93
N THR A 228 -28.18 5.49 20.24
CA THR A 228 -28.22 4.38 21.21
C THR A 228 -29.53 3.59 21.16
N ASP A 229 -30.64 4.24 20.81
CA ASP A 229 -31.86 3.56 20.40
C ASP A 229 -31.76 3.23 18.91
N SER A 230 -31.55 1.94 18.62
CA SER A 230 -31.42 1.44 17.25
C SER A 230 -32.68 1.62 16.40
N GLN A 231 -33.77 2.16 16.94
CA GLN A 231 -35.01 2.49 16.22
C GLN A 231 -35.29 4.01 16.14
N ALA A 232 -34.40 4.86 16.69
CA ALA A 232 -34.56 6.31 16.65
C ALA A 232 -33.93 6.94 15.38
N TRP A 233 -32.61 7.17 15.37
CA TRP A 233 -31.93 7.87 14.27
C TRP A 233 -30.71 7.09 13.80
N GLN A 234 -30.66 6.74 12.51
CA GLN A 234 -29.58 5.97 11.90
C GLN A 234 -29.25 6.51 10.50
N VAL A 235 -27.98 6.82 10.24
CA VAL A 235 -27.44 7.15 8.92
C VAL A 235 -25.92 6.89 8.90
N TYR A 236 -25.46 6.17 7.88
CA TYR A 236 -24.06 5.70 7.79
C TYR A 236 -23.35 6.08 6.49
N ASN A 237 -24.10 6.54 5.49
CA ASN A 237 -23.59 6.76 4.14
C ASN A 237 -23.90 8.20 3.68
N PRO A 238 -23.10 8.75 2.77
CA PRO A 238 -23.38 10.03 2.10
C PRO A 238 -24.58 9.91 1.15
N GLY A 239 -24.98 11.03 0.55
CA GLY A 239 -26.00 11.10 -0.50
C GLY A 239 -27.27 11.86 -0.09
N PHE A 240 -27.23 12.62 1.01
CA PHE A 240 -28.37 13.37 1.53
C PHE A 240 -28.24 14.87 1.25
N SER A 241 -29.34 15.62 1.39
CA SER A 241 -29.36 17.05 1.00
C SER A 241 -28.45 17.93 1.85
N GLY A 242 -27.92 17.41 2.96
CA GLY A 242 -26.98 18.08 3.85
C GLY A 242 -25.54 17.64 3.71
N ASP A 243 -25.19 16.88 2.67
CA ASP A 243 -23.79 16.72 2.25
C ASP A 243 -23.22 18.05 1.72
N ALA A 244 -21.90 18.21 1.82
CA ALA A 244 -21.21 19.43 1.40
C ALA A 244 -19.95 19.13 0.59
N ALA A 245 -19.78 19.83 -0.54
CA ALA A 245 -18.54 19.80 -1.30
C ALA A 245 -17.47 20.70 -0.67
N ILE A 246 -16.34 20.11 -0.30
CA ILE A 246 -15.17 20.77 0.27
C ILE A 246 -14.15 20.99 -0.84
N THR A 247 -13.76 22.24 -1.09
CA THR A 247 -12.87 22.59 -2.22
C THR A 247 -11.58 23.29 -1.79
N GLN A 248 -11.55 23.83 -0.57
CA GLN A 248 -10.44 24.59 -0.01
C GLN A 248 -10.66 24.79 1.51
N ASP A 249 -9.71 25.41 2.18
CA ASP A 249 -9.89 25.88 3.56
C ASP A 249 -11.10 26.82 3.68
N GLY A 250 -11.93 26.59 4.69
CA GLY A 250 -13.14 27.38 4.87
C GLY A 250 -14.09 26.85 5.94
N THR A 251 -15.27 27.46 6.00
CA THR A 251 -16.36 27.01 6.86
C THR A 251 -17.43 26.36 5.99
N TYR A 252 -17.75 25.10 6.29
CA TYR A 252 -18.76 24.31 5.61
C TYR A 252 -19.83 23.88 6.60
N SER A 253 -21.01 23.52 6.09
CA SER A 253 -22.11 23.03 6.91
C SER A 253 -22.61 21.71 6.34
N VAL A 254 -22.56 20.68 7.18
CA VAL A 254 -23.24 19.41 6.93
C VAL A 254 -24.41 19.28 7.89
N TYR A 255 -25.50 18.66 7.45
CA TYR A 255 -26.69 18.51 8.27
C TYR A 255 -27.50 17.27 7.91
N LEU A 256 -28.36 16.84 8.83
CA LEU A 256 -29.32 15.77 8.60
C LEU A 256 -30.73 16.33 8.78
N LYS A 257 -31.66 15.89 7.93
CA LYS A 257 -33.10 16.14 8.08
C LYS A 257 -33.82 14.82 8.18
N ALA A 258 -34.73 14.71 9.16
CA ALA A 258 -35.52 13.49 9.31
C ALA A 258 -36.34 13.17 8.04
N GLU A 259 -36.84 14.20 7.35
CA GLU A 259 -37.55 14.05 6.09
C GLU A 259 -36.69 13.37 5.01
N ASP A 260 -35.43 13.81 4.85
CA ASP A 260 -34.52 13.24 3.85
C ASP A 260 -34.18 11.78 4.17
N LEU A 261 -33.90 11.48 5.45
CA LEU A 261 -33.57 10.13 5.89
C LEU A 261 -34.77 9.18 5.71
N ASN A 262 -35.97 9.61 6.07
CA ASN A 262 -37.18 8.78 5.94
C ASN A 262 -37.69 8.66 4.50
N ALA A 263 -37.21 9.50 3.58
CA ALA A 263 -37.49 9.39 2.15
C ALA A 263 -36.54 8.41 1.44
N ALA A 264 -35.46 7.96 2.10
CA ALA A 264 -34.52 7.00 1.55
C ALA A 264 -35.19 5.64 1.32
N GLU A 265 -34.76 4.93 0.27
CA GLU A 265 -35.20 3.56 0.02
C GLU A 265 -34.51 2.54 0.96
N ASP A 266 -33.39 2.94 1.58
CA ASP A 266 -32.61 2.12 2.50
C ASP A 266 -33.26 2.10 3.89
N GLN A 267 -33.82 0.94 4.27
CA GLN A 267 -34.48 0.73 5.55
C GLN A 267 -33.54 0.80 6.76
N SER A 268 -32.22 0.80 6.56
CA SER A 268 -31.23 1.02 7.61
C SER A 268 -30.95 2.50 7.91
N VAL A 269 -31.50 3.40 7.08
CA VAL A 269 -31.39 4.85 7.24
C VAL A 269 -32.76 5.44 7.55
N PHE A 270 -32.91 6.03 8.72
CA PHE A 270 -34.18 6.58 9.17
C PHE A 270 -34.01 7.53 10.35
N ALA A 271 -35.07 8.29 10.62
CA ALA A 271 -35.15 9.25 11.72
C ALA A 271 -36.57 9.30 12.28
N THR A 272 -36.77 8.65 13.42
CA THR A 272 -38.06 8.55 14.11
C THR A 272 -38.00 9.31 15.42
N GLY A 273 -38.95 10.25 15.60
CA GLY A 273 -39.06 11.01 16.83
C GLY A 273 -37.79 11.81 17.17
N LYS A 274 -37.55 12.01 18.46
CA LYS A 274 -36.37 12.72 18.96
C LYS A 274 -35.22 11.73 19.19
N ALA A 275 -34.03 12.05 18.73
CA ALA A 275 -32.81 11.36 19.12
C ALA A 275 -32.66 11.35 20.66
N VAL A 276 -32.28 10.20 21.21
CA VAL A 276 -32.09 9.97 22.64
C VAL A 276 -30.67 10.32 23.04
N ALA A 277 -29.70 9.64 22.43
CA ALA A 277 -28.27 9.89 22.61
C ALA A 277 -27.49 9.30 21.43
N ALA A 278 -26.45 9.99 20.99
CA ALA A 278 -25.55 9.45 19.98
C ALA A 278 -24.76 8.26 20.57
N GLN A 279 -24.63 7.17 19.83
CA GLN A 279 -23.56 6.19 19.99
C GLN A 279 -22.43 6.40 18.97
N VAL A 280 -22.76 7.01 17.82
CA VAL A 280 -21.83 7.51 16.80
C VAL A 280 -22.31 8.88 16.35
N PHE A 281 -21.41 9.86 16.32
CA PHE A 281 -21.63 11.19 15.77
C PHE A 281 -20.31 11.75 15.22
N LEU A 282 -20.24 11.90 13.90
CA LEU A 282 -19.03 12.32 13.21
C LEU A 282 -19.35 12.95 11.85
N VAL A 283 -18.34 13.61 11.28
CA VAL A 283 -18.34 14.04 9.87
C VAL A 283 -17.21 13.30 9.17
N ASP A 284 -17.54 12.59 8.10
CA ASP A 284 -16.55 11.99 7.21
C ASP A 284 -16.42 12.85 5.96
N ILE A 285 -15.19 13.06 5.50
CA ILE A 285 -14.88 13.70 4.24
C ILE A 285 -14.26 12.65 3.33
N GLN A 286 -15.00 12.25 2.29
CA GLN A 286 -14.60 11.19 1.37
C GLN A 286 -13.30 11.55 0.66
N GLU A 287 -12.38 10.59 0.56
CA GLU A 287 -11.08 10.68 -0.13
C GLU A 287 -10.08 11.72 0.40
N LEU A 288 -10.48 12.61 1.30
CA LEU A 288 -9.58 13.66 1.81
C LEU A 288 -8.42 13.08 2.63
N GLY A 289 -8.64 12.01 3.40
CA GLY A 289 -7.58 11.34 4.16
C GLY A 289 -6.50 10.80 3.23
N LYS A 290 -6.92 10.07 2.20
CA LYS A 290 -6.04 9.59 1.12
C LYS A 290 -5.29 10.74 0.44
N ALA A 291 -6.00 11.80 0.05
CA ALA A 291 -5.39 12.97 -0.57
C ALA A 291 -4.30 13.62 0.30
N MET A 292 -4.55 13.73 1.60
CA MET A 292 -3.60 14.33 2.53
C MET A 292 -2.38 13.44 2.77
N VAL A 293 -2.53 12.11 2.77
CA VAL A 293 -1.39 11.18 2.82
C VAL A 293 -0.51 11.32 1.59
N GLU A 294 -1.12 11.32 0.39
CA GLU A 294 -0.40 11.50 -0.89
C GLU A 294 0.34 12.85 -0.96
N LEU A 295 -0.22 13.90 -0.35
CA LEU A 295 0.41 15.22 -0.25
C LEU A 295 1.38 15.36 0.95
N GLY A 296 1.49 14.35 1.81
CA GLY A 296 2.35 14.35 3.00
C GLY A 296 1.89 15.28 4.13
N THR A 297 0.62 15.72 4.13
CA THR A 297 0.02 16.60 5.15
C THR A 297 -0.78 15.85 6.20
N LEU A 298 -1.08 14.57 5.97
CA LEU A 298 -1.51 13.62 6.98
C LEU A 298 -0.43 12.54 7.10
N ARG A 299 0.08 12.33 8.32
CA ARG A 299 1.24 11.49 8.59
C ARG A 299 0.96 10.58 9.78
N GLU A 300 1.58 9.40 9.78
CA GLU A 300 1.53 8.51 10.93
C GLU A 300 2.21 9.16 12.14
N ASP A 301 1.57 9.03 13.30
CA ASP A 301 2.22 9.32 14.57
C ASP A 301 3.12 8.15 15.01
N ALA A 302 3.78 8.28 16.17
CA ALA A 302 4.68 7.24 16.69
C ALA A 302 3.99 5.89 16.98
N SER A 303 2.66 5.83 16.99
CA SER A 303 1.87 4.62 17.14
C SER A 303 1.35 4.05 15.82
N GLY A 304 1.69 4.67 14.69
CA GLY A 304 1.19 4.30 13.36
C GLY A 304 -0.20 4.85 13.03
N ALA A 305 -0.76 5.74 13.86
CA ALA A 305 -2.08 6.30 13.61
C ALA A 305 -2.02 7.52 12.68
N LEU A 306 -2.88 7.55 11.65
CA LEU A 306 -3.01 8.67 10.70
C LEU A 306 -3.89 9.79 11.29
N ARG A 307 -3.38 10.47 12.32
CA ARG A 307 -4.06 11.59 12.98
C ARG A 307 -3.59 12.94 12.46
N GLU A 308 -4.38 13.99 12.69
CA GLU A 308 -4.05 15.32 12.20
C GLU A 308 -2.75 15.86 12.82
N THR A 309 -1.78 16.20 11.97
CA THR A 309 -0.57 16.94 12.40
C THR A 309 -0.57 18.39 11.92
N ASP A 310 -1.19 18.65 10.76
CA ASP A 310 -1.14 19.96 10.09
C ASP A 310 -2.52 20.61 9.88
N LEU A 311 -3.62 19.88 10.15
CA LEU A 311 -4.98 20.38 10.02
C LEU A 311 -5.50 20.96 11.35
N GLN A 312 -6.14 22.12 11.29
CA GLN A 312 -6.82 22.72 12.45
C GLN A 312 -8.33 22.75 12.20
N VAL A 313 -9.08 22.08 13.08
CA VAL A 313 -10.54 22.01 12.98
C VAL A 313 -11.18 22.65 14.20
N SER A 314 -12.26 23.40 13.98
CA SER A 314 -13.18 23.81 15.03
C SER A 314 -14.61 23.56 14.56
N VAL A 315 -15.48 23.10 15.46
CA VAL A 315 -16.83 22.66 15.12
C VAL A 315 -17.86 23.44 15.91
N LYS A 316 -18.95 23.84 15.25
CA LYS A 316 -20.18 24.29 15.93
C LYS A 316 -21.31 23.33 15.58
N VAL A 317 -22.06 22.91 16.59
CA VAL A 317 -23.21 22.03 16.40
C VAL A 317 -24.47 22.82 16.70
N PHE A 318 -25.48 22.65 15.84
CA PHE A 318 -26.79 23.24 16.02
C PHE A 318 -27.85 22.14 16.05
N VAL A 319 -28.76 22.20 17.03
CA VAL A 319 -29.93 21.32 17.11
C VAL A 319 -31.16 22.21 17.04
N ASP A 320 -32.00 22.01 16.03
CA ASP A 320 -33.19 22.84 15.77
C ASP A 320 -32.88 24.35 15.75
N GLY A 321 -31.76 24.72 15.12
CA GLY A 321 -31.30 26.10 15.00
C GLY A 321 -30.68 26.70 16.27
N LYS A 322 -30.55 25.93 17.36
CA LYS A 322 -29.87 26.36 18.60
C LYS A 322 -28.48 25.78 18.67
N GLU A 323 -27.48 26.65 18.88
CA GLU A 323 -26.10 26.23 19.10
C GLU A 323 -26.00 25.42 20.39
N VAL A 324 -25.36 24.26 20.33
CA VAL A 324 -25.03 23.43 21.49
C VAL A 324 -23.52 23.51 21.76
N PRO A 325 -23.10 23.55 23.04
CA PRO A 325 -21.68 23.62 23.37
C PRO A 325 -20.91 22.40 22.84
N VAL A 326 -19.73 22.65 22.27
CA VAL A 326 -18.79 21.62 21.81
C VAL A 326 -17.46 21.78 22.53
N THR A 327 -16.95 20.69 23.11
CA THR A 327 -15.64 20.64 23.73
C THR A 327 -14.57 20.41 22.65
N GLN A 328 -14.10 21.50 22.04
CA GLN A 328 -13.20 21.46 20.85
C GLN A 328 -11.96 20.57 21.04
N ASN A 329 -11.37 20.56 22.23
CA ASN A 329 -10.16 19.80 22.54
C ASN A 329 -10.40 18.30 22.77
N LYS A 330 -11.64 17.82 22.61
CA LYS A 330 -11.99 16.39 22.58
C LYS A 330 -12.29 15.87 21.16
N LEU A 331 -12.24 16.73 20.15
CA LEU A 331 -12.35 16.28 18.76
C LEU A 331 -11.12 15.44 18.41
N ILE A 332 -11.34 14.39 17.63
CA ILE A 332 -10.26 13.61 17.02
C ILE A 332 -10.44 13.71 15.51
N VAL A 333 -9.37 14.03 14.78
CA VAL A 333 -9.39 14.17 13.33
C VAL A 333 -8.39 13.19 12.70
N GLY A 334 -8.58 12.88 11.42
CA GLY A 334 -7.64 12.04 10.67
C GLY A 334 -8.31 10.88 9.96
N ASP A 335 -7.50 10.03 9.35
CA ASP A 335 -7.96 8.78 8.76
C ASP A 335 -7.91 7.67 9.83
N ILE A 336 -8.83 7.80 10.78
CA ILE A 336 -8.87 6.98 12.00
C ILE A 336 -9.04 5.49 11.68
N GLU A 337 -9.66 5.17 10.54
CA GLU A 337 -9.97 3.81 10.12
C GLU A 337 -9.07 3.29 8.98
N GLY A 338 -8.13 4.10 8.49
CA GLY A 338 -7.24 3.75 7.38
C GLY A 338 -7.98 3.45 6.08
N ASN A 339 -9.14 4.07 5.85
CA ASN A 339 -9.99 3.80 4.68
C ASN A 339 -9.99 4.96 3.67
N GLY A 340 -9.09 5.92 3.84
CA GLY A 340 -8.90 7.07 2.97
C GLY A 340 -9.86 8.23 3.24
N ARG A 341 -10.78 8.12 4.21
CA ARG A 341 -11.67 9.21 4.62
C ARG A 341 -11.00 10.04 5.71
N LEU A 342 -11.10 11.36 5.60
CA LEU A 342 -10.76 12.21 6.74
C LEU A 342 -11.99 12.33 7.64
N ARG A 343 -11.89 11.78 8.85
CA ARG A 343 -12.94 11.84 9.87
C ARG A 343 -12.70 13.02 10.80
N ILE A 344 -13.78 13.72 11.14
CA ILE A 344 -13.88 14.61 12.30
C ILE A 344 -14.83 13.90 13.27
N GLU A 345 -14.28 13.20 14.26
CA GLU A 345 -15.06 12.44 15.24
C GLU A 345 -15.46 13.34 16.41
N LEU A 346 -16.77 13.47 16.64
CA LEU A 346 -17.31 14.22 17.79
C LEU A 346 -17.61 13.28 18.96
N PHE A 347 -18.14 12.09 18.67
CA PHE A 347 -18.41 11.05 19.65
C PHE A 347 -18.52 9.68 18.99
N ASN A 348 -17.91 8.66 19.59
CA ASN A 348 -18.04 7.27 19.17
C ASN A 348 -17.81 6.35 20.36
N THR A 349 -18.81 5.53 20.68
CA THR A 349 -18.78 4.63 21.85
C THR A 349 -17.66 3.60 21.79
N TRP A 350 -17.21 3.26 20.57
CA TRP A 350 -16.11 2.32 20.34
C TRP A 350 -14.83 3.00 19.84
N GLY A 351 -14.85 4.33 19.74
CA GLY A 351 -13.76 5.13 19.19
C GLY A 351 -12.96 5.87 20.26
N PRO A 352 -11.94 6.64 19.84
CA PRO A 352 -11.08 7.42 20.74
C PRO A 352 -11.82 8.55 21.47
N THR A 353 -13.06 8.88 21.06
CA THR A 353 -13.90 9.92 21.68
C THR A 353 -14.96 9.37 22.66
N ALA A 354 -14.84 8.11 23.09
CA ALA A 354 -15.81 7.47 23.99
C ALA A 354 -15.88 8.10 25.41
N ASP A 355 -14.82 8.78 25.86
CA ASP A 355 -14.64 9.33 27.22
C ASP A 355 -15.02 10.82 27.37
#